data_AF-A0A5M3VY79-F1
#
_entry.id   AF-A0A5M3VY79-F1
#
_cell.length_a   1.000
_cell.length_b   1.000
_cell.length_c   1.000
_cell.angle_alpha   90.00
_cell.angle_beta   90.00
_cell.angle_gamma   90.00
#
_symmetry.space_group_name_H-M   'P 1'
#
loop_
_entity.id
_entity.type
_entity.pdbx_description
1 polymer ?
#
loop_
_entity_poly.entity_id
_entity_poly.type
_entity_poly.pdbx_seq_one_letter_code
_entity_poly.pdbx_strand_id
1 'polypeptide(L)'
;MLATSGPTEGSAPAGGIDVKPGSLFVSLDCVGGATLTLKLPPVTELAIPCAADKVTSTFNEVVLKNARVISLRVEAPAEVTWAFKVQQ
;
A
#
# COMPACT_ATOMS: atom_id res chain seq x y z
N MET A 1 17.49 -5.41 -8.55
CA MET A 1 16.88 -4.22 -9.18
C MET A 1 16.07 -3.51 -8.11
N LEU A 2 16.58 -2.39 -7.60
CA LEU A 2 15.87 -1.51 -6.65
C LEU A 2 15.18 -0.43 -7.49
N ALA A 3 13.86 -0.37 -7.45
CA ALA A 3 13.11 0.68 -8.15
C ALA A 3 13.05 1.93 -7.25
N THR A 4 13.62 3.00 -7.78
CA THR A 4 13.72 4.36 -7.23
C THR A 4 12.41 5.14 -7.41
N SER A 5 12.06 5.93 -6.39
CA SER A 5 11.06 7.03 -6.36
C SER A 5 9.66 6.74 -6.93
N GLY A 6 8.68 6.58 -6.05
CA GLY A 6 7.25 6.67 -6.41
C GLY A 6 6.85 8.12 -6.77
N PRO A 7 5.79 8.31 -7.58
CA PRO A 7 5.39 9.61 -8.14
C PRO A 7 4.72 10.53 -7.10
N THR A 8 4.83 11.85 -7.35
CA THR A 8 4.29 13.01 -6.59
C THR A 8 2.75 13.13 -6.65
N GLU A 9 2.04 12.01 -6.61
CA GLU A 9 0.73 11.68 -7.19
C GLU A 9 0.89 10.88 -8.48
N GLY A 10 0.40 9.64 -8.44
CA GLY A 10 0.35 8.78 -9.61
C GLY A 10 -0.34 7.48 -9.29
N SER A 11 -1.30 7.10 -10.13
CA SER A 11 -1.76 5.72 -10.20
C SER A 11 -0.60 4.90 -10.76
N ALA A 12 0.23 4.32 -9.90
CA ALA A 12 1.08 3.23 -10.33
C ALA A 12 0.16 2.18 -10.98
N PRO A 13 0.44 1.67 -12.19
CA PRO A 13 -0.35 0.61 -12.76
C PRO A 13 -0.04 -0.66 -11.96
N ALA A 14 -0.77 -0.90 -10.87
CA ALA A 14 -0.82 -2.22 -10.28
C ALA A 14 -1.98 -2.94 -10.95
N GLY A 15 -1.72 -3.46 -12.15
CA GLY A 15 -2.53 -4.53 -12.72
C GLY A 15 -2.81 -5.57 -11.63
N GLY A 16 -4.03 -6.13 -11.67
CA GLY A 16 -4.50 -6.98 -10.59
C GLY A 16 -3.52 -8.11 -10.26
N ILE A 17 -3.25 -8.31 -8.98
CA ILE A 17 -2.40 -9.38 -8.48
C ILE A 17 -3.31 -10.58 -8.20
N ASP A 18 -3.02 -11.73 -8.80
CA ASP A 18 -3.64 -13.00 -8.43
C ASP A 18 -3.12 -13.44 -7.07
N VAL A 19 -3.97 -13.39 -6.06
CA VAL A 19 -3.66 -13.86 -4.70
C VAL A 19 -4.45 -15.13 -4.40
N LYS A 20 -3.78 -16.10 -3.78
CA LYS A 20 -4.33 -17.38 -3.34
C LYS A 20 -5.03 -17.22 -1.98
N PRO A 21 -5.84 -18.22 -1.54
CA PRO A 21 -6.28 -18.27 -0.15
C PRO A 21 -5.08 -18.30 0.81
N GLY A 22 -5.21 -17.65 1.96
CA GLY A 22 -4.14 -17.54 2.97
C GLY A 22 -3.88 -16.10 3.39
N SER A 23 -2.76 -15.89 4.06
CA SER A 23 -2.36 -14.57 4.56
C SER A 23 -1.72 -13.74 3.45
N LEU A 24 -2.16 -12.50 3.33
CA LEU A 24 -1.52 -11.46 2.53
C LEU A 24 -0.93 -10.44 3.50
N PHE A 25 0.39 -10.29 3.48
CA PHE A 25 1.10 -9.33 4.31
C PHE A 25 1.36 -8.05 3.52
N VAL A 26 1.04 -6.92 4.16
CA VAL A 26 1.15 -5.60 3.58
C VAL A 26 2.01 -4.75 4.51
N SER A 27 3.19 -4.38 4.05
CA SER A 27 4.06 -3.41 4.70
C SER A 27 3.94 -2.07 3.99
N LEU A 28 3.82 -0.99 4.75
CA LEU A 28 3.83 0.37 4.21
C LEU A 28 4.62 1.30 5.12
N ASP A 29 5.57 1.98 4.51
CA ASP A 29 6.36 3.06 5.11
C ASP A 29 5.93 4.39 4.48
N CYS A 30 5.69 5.41 5.31
CA CYS A 30 5.42 6.75 4.80
C CYS A 30 5.90 7.87 5.72
N VAL A 31 6.13 9.04 5.12
CA VAL A 31 6.52 10.30 5.79
C VAL A 31 5.97 11.48 4.97
N GLY A 32 5.60 12.58 5.62
CA GLY A 32 5.10 13.78 4.94
C GLY A 32 3.98 14.53 5.66
N GLY A 33 3.60 14.11 6.87
CA GLY A 33 2.70 14.89 7.75
C GLY A 33 1.22 14.87 7.35
N ALA A 34 0.84 14.00 6.41
CA ALA A 34 -0.53 13.83 5.94
C ALA A 34 -0.94 12.35 5.96
N THR A 35 -2.20 12.06 5.64
CA THR A 35 -2.74 10.70 5.60
C THR A 35 -2.56 10.09 4.22
N LEU A 36 -2.01 8.88 4.18
CA LEU A 36 -1.99 8.03 2.99
C LEU A 36 -3.11 7.00 3.08
N THR A 37 -3.82 6.77 1.97
CA THR A 37 -4.86 5.74 1.85
C THR A 37 -4.41 4.64 0.90
N LEU A 38 -4.31 3.41 1.41
CA LEU A 38 -4.04 2.22 0.63
C LEU A 38 -5.35 1.45 0.38
N LYS A 39 -5.71 1.27 -0.89
CA LYS A 39 -6.89 0.53 -1.33
C LYS A 39 -6.47 -0.79 -1.97
N LEU A 40 -7.05 -1.88 -1.48
CA LEU A 40 -6.88 -3.24 -1.96
C LEU A 40 -8.24 -3.85 -2.36
N PRO A 41 -8.99 -3.27 -3.32
CA PRO A 41 -10.28 -3.82 -3.70
C PRO A 41 -10.14 -5.24 -4.30
N PRO A 42 -11.07 -6.16 -4.00
CA PRO A 42 -12.29 -5.99 -3.20
C PRO A 42 -12.12 -6.48 -1.74
N VAL A 43 -10.97 -6.22 -1.13
CA VAL A 43 -10.59 -6.81 0.18
C VAL A 43 -10.67 -5.79 1.30
N THR A 44 -9.92 -4.69 1.22
CA THR A 44 -9.83 -3.71 2.32
C THR A 44 -9.36 -2.34 1.82
N GLU A 45 -9.48 -1.36 2.70
CA GLU A 45 -8.93 -0.01 2.60
C GLU A 45 -8.32 0.37 3.95
N LEU A 46 -7.12 0.96 3.92
CA LEU A 46 -6.35 1.32 5.10
C LEU A 46 -5.94 2.79 5.03
N ALA A 47 -6.35 3.58 6.03
CA ALA A 47 -5.92 4.96 6.20
C ALA A 47 -4.76 5.03 7.21
N ILE A 48 -3.63 5.60 6.78
CA ILE A 48 -2.36 5.54 7.50
C ILE A 48 -1.84 6.96 7.71
N PRO A 49 -1.80 7.46 8.96
CA PRO A 49 -1.26 8.78 9.24
C PRO A 49 0.27 8.76 9.15
N CYS A 50 0.83 9.54 8.22
CA CYS A 50 2.27 9.67 8.05
C CYS A 50 2.77 10.81 8.94
N ALA A 51 3.80 10.56 9.75
CA ALA A 51 4.43 11.62 10.52
C ALA A 51 5.13 12.62 9.60
N ALA A 52 5.31 13.86 10.07
CA ALA A 52 5.93 14.93 9.28
C ALA A 52 7.44 14.74 9.09
N ASP A 53 8.12 14.24 10.12
CA ASP A 53 9.58 14.28 10.25
C ASP A 53 10.24 12.90 10.41
N LYS A 54 9.44 11.83 10.48
CA LYS A 54 9.92 10.46 10.64
C LYS A 54 9.07 9.49 9.84
N VAL A 55 9.66 8.33 9.53
CA VAL A 55 8.95 7.25 8.86
C VAL A 55 7.95 6.63 9.83
N THR A 56 6.68 6.62 9.43
CA THR A 56 5.66 5.75 9.99
C THR A 56 5.70 4.42 9.25
N SER A 57 5.96 3.33 9.97
CA SER A 57 5.90 1.97 9.42
C SER A 57 4.64 1.26 9.90
N THR A 58 3.93 0.64 8.97
CA THR A 58 2.76 -0.18 9.25
C THR A 58 2.92 -1.57 8.64
N PHE A 59 2.41 -2.57 9.36
CA PHE A 59 2.39 -3.96 8.93
C PHE A 59 1.01 -4.53 9.20
N ASN A 60 0.33 -4.97 8.15
CA ASN A 60 -1.02 -5.50 8.22
C ASN A 60 -1.08 -6.89 7.59
N GLU A 61 -1.80 -7.80 8.24
CA GLU A 61 -2.14 -9.10 7.70
C GLU A 61 -3.61 -9.10 7.26
N VAL A 62 -3.85 -9.57 6.04
CA VAL A 62 -5.19 -9.73 5.48
C VAL A 62 -5.42 -11.18 5.11
N VAL A 63 -6.35 -11.84 5.81
CA VAL A 63 -6.64 -13.26 5.60
C VAL A 63 -7.67 -13.43 4.48
N LEU A 64 -7.27 -14.08 3.39
CA LEU A 64 -8.09 -14.36 2.22
C LEU A 64 -8.65 -15.78 2.29
N LYS A 65 -9.98 -15.92 2.22
CA LYS A 65 -10.64 -17.24 2.18
C LYS A 65 -10.62 -17.91 0.81
N ASN A 66 -10.58 -17.12 -0.26
CA ASN A 66 -10.68 -17.58 -1.64
C ASN A 66 -9.62 -16.87 -2.50
N ALA A 67 -9.19 -17.53 -3.57
CA ALA A 67 -8.36 -16.90 -4.58
C ALA A 67 -9.10 -15.73 -5.23
N ARG A 68 -8.40 -14.64 -5.54
CA ARG A 68 -8.97 -13.48 -6.23
C ARG A 68 -7.89 -12.60 -6.83
N VAL A 69 -8.31 -11.81 -7.80
CA VAL A 69 -7.53 -10.69 -8.32
C VAL A 69 -7.75 -9.49 -7.40
N ILE A 70 -6.66 -8.93 -6.86
CA ILE A 70 -6.69 -7.68 -6.09
C ILE A 70 -6.04 -6.56 -6.88
N SER A 71 -6.69 -5.40 -6.96
CA SER A 71 -6.01 -4.21 -7.47
C SER A 71 -5.36 -3.46 -6.32
N LEU A 72 -4.27 -2.77 -6.58
CA LEU A 72 -3.62 -1.94 -5.58
C LEU A 72 -3.67 -0.48 -6.02
N ARG A 73 -4.16 0.39 -5.14
CA ARG A 73 -4.19 1.84 -5.37
C ARG A 73 -3.73 2.54 -4.11
N VAL A 74 -2.83 3.50 -4.28
CA VAL A 74 -2.36 4.41 -3.24
C VAL A 74 -2.88 5.79 -3.57
N GLU A 75 -3.54 6.42 -2.60
CA GLU A 75 -3.99 7.81 -2.65
C GLU A 75 -3.27 8.56 -1.53
N ALA A 76 -2.41 9.51 -1.89
CA ALA A 76 -1.64 10.29 -0.93
C ALA A 76 -1.41 11.71 -1.50
N PRO A 77 -1.39 12.74 -0.63
CA PRO A 77 -0.95 14.07 -1.02
C PRO A 77 0.49 14.07 -1.56
N ALA A 78 0.80 15.04 -2.41
CA ALA A 78 2.09 15.16 -3.10
C ALA A 78 3.31 15.24 -2.16
N GLU A 79 3.12 15.78 -0.95
CA GLU A 79 4.14 15.88 0.11
C GLU A 79 4.48 14.54 0.78
N VAL A 80 3.64 13.50 0.59
CA VAL A 80 3.86 12.20 1.20
C VAL A 80 4.76 11.34 0.35
N THR A 81 5.94 11.01 0.89
CA THR A 81 6.81 9.97 0.35
C THR A 81 6.45 8.63 0.96
N TRP A 82 6.31 7.60 0.12
CA TRP A 82 5.89 6.28 0.57
C TRP A 82 6.62 5.15 -0.15
N ALA A 83 6.67 4.01 0.51
CA ALA A 83 7.06 2.73 -0.04
C ALA A 83 6.10 1.66 0.49
N PHE A 84 5.69 0.72 -0.35
CA PHE A 84 4.89 -0.42 0.10
C PHE A 84 5.46 -1.73 -0.43
N LYS A 85 5.12 -2.80 0.27
CA LYS A 85 5.45 -4.18 -0.10
C LYS A 85 4.25 -5.06 0.18
N VAL A 86 3.91 -5.92 -0.79
CA VAL A 86 2.90 -6.96 -0.64
C VAL A 86 3.59 -8.31 -0.74
N GLN A 87 3.27 -9.24 0.17
CA GLN A 87 3.83 -10.59 0.21
C GLN A 87 2.76 -11.62 0.53
N GLN A 88 2.85 -12.78 -0.09
CA GLN A 88 2.05 -13.97 0.18
C GLN A 88 2.95 -15.21 0.22
#